data_AF-A0A2R6A8J8-F1
#
_entry.id   AF-A0A2R6A8J8-F1
#
_cell.length_a   1.000
_cell.length_b   1.000
_cell.length_c   1.000
_cell.angle_alpha   90.00
_cell.angle_beta   90.00
_cell.angle_gamma   90.00
#
_symmetry.space_group_name_H-M   'P 1'
#
loop_
_entity.id
_entity.type
_entity.pdbx_description
1 polymer ?
#
loop_
_entity_poly.entity_id
_entity_poly.type
_entity_poly.pdbx_seq_one_letter_code
_entity_poly.pdbx_strand_id
1 'polypeptide(L)'
;MRKPVLLKVGWEKVEWPTQQIAEAIENLFGYLGDYKPEQLGYSKTAIMGPVGKLLSMIEASQFGESVESYVGHIINIHNQSSKKLITQAGIERLRKGVEILVDLKRRFTDRDFHRIVRSVDYGVYFRKAKEIAERHERKQEEAKKEGEQSE
;
A
#
# COMPACT_ATOMS: atom_id res chain seq x y z
N MET A 1 -35.09 34.13 -20.00
CA MET A 1 -34.48 32.87 -20.48
C MET A 1 -33.09 32.74 -19.86
N ARG A 2 -32.79 31.63 -19.17
CA ARG A 2 -31.44 31.38 -18.64
C ARG A 2 -30.52 30.95 -19.80
N LYS A 3 -29.34 31.57 -19.91
CA LYS A 3 -28.34 31.19 -20.92
C LYS A 3 -27.77 29.80 -20.55
N PRO A 4 -27.72 28.83 -21.46
CA PRO A 4 -27.03 27.57 -21.20
C PRO A 4 -25.54 27.83 -21.03
N VAL A 5 -24.99 27.43 -19.88
CA VAL A 5 -23.55 27.41 -19.64
C VAL A 5 -23.01 26.17 -20.34
N LEU A 6 -22.33 26.36 -21.45
CA LEU A 6 -21.53 25.31 -22.09
C LEU A 6 -20.36 24.98 -21.17
N LEU A 7 -20.50 23.89 -20.42
CA LEU A 7 -19.37 23.21 -19.78
C LEU A 7 -18.43 22.77 -20.90
N LYS A 8 -17.31 23.50 -21.06
CA LYS A 8 -16.17 22.99 -21.81
C LYS A 8 -15.64 21.79 -21.02
N VAL A 9 -16.11 20.60 -21.36
CA VAL A 9 -15.51 19.36 -20.91
C VAL A 9 -14.14 19.32 -21.61
N GLY A 10 -13.12 19.81 -20.92
CA GLY A 10 -11.74 19.59 -21.32
C GLY A 10 -11.47 18.10 -21.18
N TRP A 11 -11.68 17.35 -22.25
CA TRP A 11 -11.18 15.98 -22.36
C TRP A 11 -9.67 16.06 -22.61
N GLU A 12 -8.92 16.67 -21.69
CA GLU A 12 -7.50 16.40 -21.63
C GLU A 12 -7.38 14.93 -21.27
N LYS A 13 -6.74 14.17 -22.17
CA LYS A 13 -6.49 12.75 -22.00
C LYS A 13 -5.44 12.63 -20.90
N VAL A 14 -5.88 12.68 -19.63
CA VAL A 14 -5.01 12.46 -18.49
C VAL A 14 -4.47 11.04 -18.62
N GLU A 15 -3.17 10.94 -18.87
CA GLU A 15 -2.51 9.66 -19.05
C GLU A 15 -2.58 8.88 -17.74
N TRP A 16 -2.95 7.60 -17.83
CA TRP A 16 -3.06 6.75 -16.65
C TRP A 16 -1.66 6.56 -16.03
N PRO A 17 -1.47 6.84 -14.72
CA PRO A 17 -0.14 6.96 -14.12
C PRO A 17 0.44 5.59 -13.74
N THR A 18 0.57 4.70 -14.73
CA THR A 18 0.97 3.29 -14.55
C THR A 18 2.30 3.15 -13.81
N GLN A 19 3.28 3.97 -14.17
CA GLN A 19 4.60 3.92 -13.55
C GLN A 19 4.55 4.35 -12.07
N GLN A 20 3.87 5.45 -11.77
CA GLN A 20 3.73 5.93 -10.40
C GLN A 20 2.94 4.94 -9.54
N ILE A 21 1.91 4.30 -10.10
CA ILE A 21 1.18 3.22 -9.42
C ILE A 21 2.13 2.05 -9.09
N ALA A 22 2.94 1.61 -10.06
CA ALA A 22 3.89 0.52 -9.84
C ALA A 22 4.95 0.89 -8.79
N GLU A 23 5.47 2.12 -8.82
CA GLU A 23 6.44 2.63 -7.83
C GLU A 23 5.83 2.74 -6.43
N ALA A 24 4.58 3.19 -6.31
CA ALA A 24 3.87 3.22 -5.04
C ALA A 24 3.68 1.80 -4.48
N ILE A 25 3.29 0.84 -5.33
CA ILE A 25 3.16 -0.58 -4.94
C ILE A 25 4.50 -1.13 -4.44
N GLU A 26 5.59 -0.90 -5.18
CA GLU A 26 6.93 -1.37 -4.82
C GLU A 26 7.38 -0.83 -3.47
N ASN A 27 7.25 0.48 -3.26
CA ASN A 27 7.66 1.13 -2.02
C ASN A 27 6.82 0.66 -0.82
N LEU A 28 5.49 0.60 -0.96
CA LEU A 28 4.61 0.16 0.13
C LEU A 28 4.77 -1.33 0.45
N PHE A 29 4.93 -2.17 -0.57
CA PHE A 29 5.27 -3.59 -0.39
C PHE A 29 6.63 -3.74 0.30
N GLY A 30 7.62 -2.97 -0.14
CA GLY A 30 8.96 -2.98 0.42
C GLY A 30 9.02 -2.51 1.87
N TYR A 31 8.16 -1.56 2.27
CA TYR A 31 7.96 -1.17 3.66
C TYR A 31 7.44 -2.35 4.51
N LEU A 32 6.51 -3.14 3.97
CA LEU A 32 5.97 -4.31 4.67
C LEU A 32 6.98 -5.44 4.89
N GLY A 33 8.22 -5.34 4.36
CA GLY A 33 9.33 -6.20 4.76
C GLY A 33 9.79 -5.97 6.21
N ASP A 34 9.51 -4.78 6.76
CA ASP A 34 9.80 -4.44 8.16
C ASP A 34 8.63 -4.72 9.11
N TYR A 35 7.47 -5.08 8.58
CA TYR A 35 6.29 -5.33 9.40
C TYR A 35 6.15 -6.83 9.71
N LYS A 36 6.09 -7.15 11.01
CA LYS A 36 5.80 -8.52 11.49
C LYS A 36 4.61 -8.46 12.45
N PRO A 37 3.40 -8.86 12.04
CA PRO A 37 2.20 -8.66 12.86
C PRO A 37 2.32 -9.37 14.21
N GLU A 38 1.80 -8.72 15.27
CA GLU A 38 1.67 -9.34 16.59
C GLU A 38 0.70 -10.52 16.58
N GLN A 39 -0.46 -10.29 15.97
CA GLN A 39 -1.54 -11.27 15.79
C GLN A 39 -1.68 -11.62 14.31
N LEU A 40 -1.73 -12.91 14.00
CA LEU A 40 -1.95 -13.39 12.64
C LEU A 40 -3.42 -13.21 12.25
N GLY A 41 -3.65 -12.78 11.02
CA GLY A 41 -4.98 -12.67 10.44
C GLY A 41 -4.95 -12.86 8.93
N TYR A 42 -6.08 -13.29 8.38
CA TYR A 42 -6.22 -13.62 6.95
C TYR A 42 -7.06 -12.61 6.17
N SER A 43 -7.59 -11.58 6.83
CA SER A 43 -8.26 -10.48 6.13
C SER A 43 -7.26 -9.70 5.29
N LYS A 44 -7.75 -9.01 4.25
CA LYS A 44 -6.92 -8.12 3.42
C LYS A 44 -6.14 -7.11 4.27
N THR A 45 -6.80 -6.51 5.25
CA THR A 45 -6.20 -5.54 6.18
C THR A 45 -5.15 -6.17 7.08
N ALA A 46 -5.34 -7.42 7.54
CA ALA A 46 -4.32 -8.13 8.31
C ALA A 46 -3.09 -8.47 7.45
N ILE A 47 -3.29 -8.89 6.20
CA ILE A 47 -2.22 -9.22 5.25
C ILE A 47 -1.41 -7.97 4.88
N MET A 48 -2.07 -6.83 4.66
CA MET A 48 -1.42 -5.58 4.28
C MET A 48 -0.94 -4.76 5.48
N GLY A 49 -1.26 -5.16 6.71
CA GLY A 49 -0.87 -4.46 7.93
C GLY A 49 -1.21 -2.96 7.88
N PRO A 50 -0.29 -2.08 8.33
CA PRO A 50 -0.53 -0.64 8.38
C PRO A 50 -0.81 0.01 7.00
N VAL A 51 -0.35 -0.60 5.90
CA VAL A 51 -0.59 -0.06 4.54
C VAL A 51 -2.09 -0.07 4.20
N GLY A 52 -2.84 -1.08 4.63
CA GLY A 52 -4.29 -1.11 4.38
C GLY A 52 -4.99 0.11 4.97
N LYS A 53 -4.60 0.51 6.19
CA LYS A 53 -5.13 1.72 6.84
C LYS A 53 -4.67 2.99 6.14
N LEU A 54 -3.38 3.07 5.78
CA LEU A 54 -2.80 4.20 5.05
C LEU A 54 -3.61 4.56 3.80
N LEU A 55 -3.90 3.56 2.96
CA LEU A 55 -4.60 3.78 1.69
C LEU A 55 -6.00 4.37 1.90
N SER A 56 -6.75 3.86 2.89
CA SER A 56 -8.06 4.43 3.25
C SER A 56 -7.95 5.88 3.75
N MET A 57 -6.90 6.21 4.49
CA MET A 57 -6.72 7.58 5.01
C MET A 57 -6.30 8.56 3.92
N ILE A 58 -5.46 8.14 2.98
CA ILE A 58 -5.09 8.96 1.82
C ILE A 58 -6.29 9.17 0.90
N GLU A 59 -7.06 8.12 0.65
CA GLU A 59 -8.30 8.20 -0.15
C GLU A 59 -9.29 9.22 0.41
N ALA A 60 -9.43 9.24 1.74
CA ALA A 60 -10.28 10.19 2.46
C ALA A 60 -9.64 11.57 2.66
N SER A 61 -8.42 11.82 2.16
CA SER A 61 -7.66 13.06 2.38
C SER A 61 -7.56 13.46 3.86
N GLN A 62 -7.50 12.49 4.78
CA GLN A 62 -7.58 12.72 6.23
C GLN A 62 -6.58 13.78 6.75
N PHE A 63 -5.38 13.87 6.15
CA PHE A 63 -4.37 14.88 6.51
C PHE A 63 -4.02 15.84 5.37
N GLY A 64 -4.88 15.93 4.35
CA GLY A 64 -4.63 16.74 3.16
C GLY A 64 -3.36 16.33 2.43
N GLU A 65 -2.47 17.29 2.19
CA GLU A 65 -1.21 17.09 1.45
C GLU A 65 -0.01 16.77 2.36
N SER A 66 -0.21 16.62 3.68
CA SER A 66 0.89 16.42 4.63
C SER A 66 1.41 14.97 4.63
N VAL A 67 2.44 14.71 3.83
CA VAL A 67 3.16 13.43 3.78
C VAL A 67 3.65 13.02 5.17
N GLU A 68 4.29 13.93 5.91
CA GLU A 68 4.86 13.64 7.23
C GLU A 68 3.78 13.22 8.25
N SER A 69 2.58 13.79 8.18
CA SER A 69 1.46 13.40 9.06
C SER A 69 0.99 11.97 8.78
N TYR A 70 0.88 11.59 7.50
CA TYR A 70 0.57 10.20 7.13
C TYR A 70 1.67 9.24 7.58
N VAL A 71 2.95 9.57 7.31
CA VAL A 71 4.10 8.74 7.67
C VAL A 71 4.19 8.55 9.19
N GLY A 72 4.13 9.64 9.97
CA GLY A 72 4.17 9.58 11.43
C GLY A 72 3.03 8.75 12.02
N HIS A 73 1.82 8.87 11.46
CA HIS A 73 0.68 8.07 11.91
C HIS A 73 0.89 6.58 11.64
N ILE A 74 1.39 6.20 10.46
CA ILE A 74 1.64 4.80 10.11
C ILE A 74 2.80 4.21 10.92
N ILE A 75 3.85 4.99 11.21
CA ILE A 75 4.92 4.57 12.12
C ILE A 75 4.36 4.27 13.51
N ASN A 76 3.48 5.12 14.02
CA ASN A 76 2.83 4.86 15.31
C ASN A 76 2.01 3.56 15.28
N ILE A 77 1.19 3.32 14.25
CA ILE A 77 0.44 2.06 14.10
C ILE A 77 1.41 0.87 14.02
N HIS A 78 2.48 0.99 13.25
CA HIS A 78 3.49 -0.06 13.11
C HIS A 78 4.05 -0.46 14.46
N ASN A 79 4.51 0.51 15.25
CA ASN A 79 5.12 0.27 16.55
C ASN A 79 4.13 -0.35 17.56
N GLN A 80 2.83 -0.12 17.39
CA GLN A 80 1.77 -0.68 18.24
C GLN A 80 1.30 -2.08 17.82
N SER A 81 1.61 -2.53 16.60
CA SER A 81 1.03 -3.75 16.01
C SER A 81 2.05 -4.72 15.41
N SER A 82 3.34 -4.38 15.50
CA SER A 82 4.45 -5.16 14.93
C SER A 82 5.38 -5.67 16.03
N LYS A 83 5.82 -6.93 15.89
CA LYS A 83 6.91 -7.52 16.68
C LYS A 83 8.30 -7.02 16.27
N LYS A 84 8.40 -6.25 15.18
CA LYS A 84 9.64 -5.71 14.62
C LYS A 84 9.53 -4.19 14.60
N LEU A 85 10.59 -3.49 15.02
CA LEU A 85 10.68 -2.04 14.88
C LEU A 85 10.93 -1.67 13.42
N ILE A 86 10.36 -0.55 12.98
CA ILE A 86 10.59 -0.03 11.64
C ILE A 86 12.06 0.41 11.48
N THR A 87 12.68 0.08 10.34
CA THR A 87 14.04 0.53 10.03
C THR A 87 14.01 1.88 9.31
N GLN A 88 15.15 2.56 9.23
CA GLN A 88 15.27 3.79 8.44
C GLN A 88 14.93 3.56 6.96
N ALA A 89 15.31 2.41 6.41
CA ALA A 89 14.97 2.04 5.03
C ALA A 89 13.45 1.80 4.87
N GLY A 90 12.81 1.21 5.88
CA GLY A 90 11.36 1.05 5.95
C GLY A 90 10.62 2.40 6.00
N ILE A 91 11.10 3.35 6.79
CA ILE A 91 10.58 4.72 6.86
C ILE A 91 10.69 5.40 5.49
N GLU A 92 11.84 5.30 4.84
CA GLU A 92 12.07 5.94 3.55
C GLU A 92 11.17 5.36 2.44
N ARG A 93 11.00 4.04 2.42
CA ARG A 93 10.04 3.37 1.52
C ARG A 93 8.61 3.81 1.78
N LEU A 94 8.20 3.85 3.05
CA LEU A 94 6.88 4.34 3.43
C LEU A 94 6.67 5.79 2.95
N ARG A 95 7.62 6.68 3.23
CA ARG A 95 7.57 8.09 2.80
C ARG A 95 7.41 8.21 1.29
N LYS A 96 8.25 7.56 0.49
CA LYS A 96 8.14 7.58 -0.98
C LYS A 96 6.79 7.11 -1.49
N GLY A 97 6.26 6.02 -0.92
CA GLY A 97 4.93 5.54 -1.28
C GLY A 97 3.82 6.56 -0.98
N VAL A 98 3.90 7.25 0.16
CA VAL A 98 2.97 8.32 0.54
C VAL A 98 3.10 9.53 -0.37
N GLU A 99 4.34 9.99 -0.65
CA GLU A 99 4.61 11.13 -1.54
C GLU A 99 3.98 10.93 -2.91
N ILE A 100 4.17 9.76 -3.52
CA ILE A 100 3.60 9.42 -4.82
C ILE A 100 2.07 9.49 -4.76
N LEU A 101 1.45 8.91 -3.73
CA LEU A 101 -0.01 8.88 -3.62
C LEU A 101 -0.61 10.27 -3.36
N VAL A 102 0.04 11.08 -2.53
CA VAL A 102 -0.37 12.47 -2.28
C VAL A 102 -0.23 13.30 -3.56
N ASP A 103 0.85 13.13 -4.33
CA ASP A 103 1.03 13.82 -5.60
C ASP A 103 -0.01 13.39 -6.65
N LEU A 104 -0.34 12.09 -6.72
CA LEU A 104 -1.41 11.59 -7.58
C LEU A 104 -2.78 12.15 -7.17
N LYS A 105 -3.06 12.34 -5.88
CA LYS A 105 -4.30 12.96 -5.40
C LYS A 105 -4.45 14.39 -5.90
N ARG A 106 -3.35 15.14 -6.00
CA ARG A 106 -3.34 16.53 -6.47
C ARG A 106 -3.60 16.65 -7.97
N ARG A 107 -3.13 15.67 -8.74
CA ARG A 107 -3.19 15.69 -10.22
C ARG A 107 -4.45 15.08 -10.81
N PHE A 108 -5.17 14.27 -10.06
CA PHE A 108 -6.32 13.50 -10.56
C PHE A 108 -7.62 13.89 -9.86
N THR A 109 -8.75 13.70 -10.55
CA THR A 109 -10.08 13.86 -9.94
C THR A 109 -10.28 12.82 -8.83
N ASP A 110 -11.17 13.09 -7.86
CA ASP A 110 -11.48 12.13 -6.79
C ASP A 110 -11.89 10.75 -7.31
N ARG A 111 -12.65 10.72 -8.41
CA ARG A 111 -13.07 9.49 -9.06
C ARG A 111 -11.90 8.70 -9.64
N ASP A 112 -10.99 9.37 -10.33
CA ASP A 112 -9.83 8.70 -10.94
C ASP A 112 -8.82 8.30 -9.84
N PHE A 113 -8.65 9.14 -8.84
CA PHE A 113 -7.84 8.83 -7.67
C PHE A 113 -8.35 7.59 -6.90
N HIS A 114 -9.66 7.45 -6.73
CA HIS A 114 -10.25 6.24 -6.15
C HIS A 114 -9.84 4.97 -6.91
N ARG A 115 -9.82 5.03 -8.24
CA ARG A 115 -9.37 3.90 -9.08
C ARG A 115 -7.87 3.65 -8.96
N ILE A 116 -7.07 4.72 -8.84
CA ILE A 116 -5.61 4.65 -8.60
C ILE A 116 -5.34 3.95 -7.26
N VAL A 117 -5.98 4.41 -6.18
CA VAL A 117 -5.81 3.82 -4.84
C VAL A 117 -6.22 2.35 -4.84
N ARG A 118 -7.34 1.96 -5.46
CA ARG A 118 -7.72 0.54 -5.61
C ARG A 118 -6.66 -0.27 -6.35
N SER A 119 -6.04 0.30 -7.38
CA SER A 119 -4.97 -0.39 -8.13
C SER A 119 -3.74 -0.64 -7.26
N VAL A 120 -3.36 0.34 -6.44
CA VAL A 120 -2.27 0.21 -5.46
C VAL A 120 -2.64 -0.79 -4.36
N ASP A 121 -3.85 -0.72 -3.82
CA ASP A 121 -4.37 -1.61 -2.77
C ASP A 121 -4.27 -3.08 -3.20
N TYR A 122 -4.88 -3.45 -4.33
CA TYR A 122 -4.82 -4.82 -4.83
C TYR A 122 -3.42 -5.23 -5.31
N GLY A 123 -2.62 -4.29 -5.82
CA GLY A 123 -1.23 -4.56 -6.19
C GLY A 123 -0.35 -4.94 -5.00
N VAL A 124 -0.46 -4.20 -3.90
CA VAL A 124 0.27 -4.51 -2.64
C VAL A 124 -0.27 -5.81 -2.02
N TYR A 125 -1.59 -5.97 -1.97
CA TYR A 125 -2.22 -7.18 -1.45
C TYR A 125 -1.73 -8.44 -2.18
N PHE A 126 -1.78 -8.44 -3.51
CA PHE A 126 -1.37 -9.59 -4.32
C PHE A 126 0.07 -9.99 -4.04
N ARG A 127 0.99 -9.03 -3.97
CA ARG A 127 2.40 -9.29 -3.69
C ARG A 127 2.62 -9.88 -2.29
N LYS A 128 1.93 -9.37 -1.27
CA LYS A 128 2.03 -9.94 0.09
C LYS A 128 1.39 -11.31 0.20
N ALA A 129 0.22 -11.52 -0.41
CA ALA A 129 -0.44 -12.82 -0.43
C ALA A 129 0.46 -13.87 -1.10
N LYS A 130 1.08 -13.53 -2.24
CA LYS A 130 2.07 -14.36 -2.93
C LYS A 130 3.28 -14.68 -2.05
N GLU A 131 3.88 -13.67 -1.41
CA GLU A 131 5.02 -13.87 -0.49
C GLU A 131 4.67 -14.84 0.66
N ILE A 132 3.48 -14.70 1.24
CA ILE A 132 3.01 -15.57 2.34
C ILE A 132 2.85 -17.01 1.84
N ALA A 133 2.21 -17.21 0.68
CA ALA A 133 2.03 -18.54 0.09
C ALA A 133 3.38 -19.22 -0.20
N GLU A 134 4.32 -18.53 -0.87
CA GLU A 134 5.65 -19.05 -1.18
C GLU A 134 6.47 -19.39 0.08
N ARG A 135 6.30 -18.63 1.18
CA ARG A 135 6.95 -18.94 2.46
C ARG A 135 6.34 -20.18 3.11
N HIS A 136 5.03 -20.39 2.95
CA HIS A 136 4.34 -21.55 3.48
C HIS A 136 4.76 -22.83 2.73
N GLU A 137 4.80 -22.78 1.40
CA GLU A 137 5.28 -23.89 0.56
C GLU A 137 6.71 -24.31 0.90
N ARG A 138 7.64 -23.36 0.99
CA ARG A 138 9.05 -23.64 1.36
C ARG A 138 9.18 -24.36 2.70
N LYS A 139 8.44 -23.92 3.72
CA LYS A 139 8.45 -24.57 5.03
C LYS A 139 7.92 -26.00 4.99
N GLN A 140 6.93 -26.28 4.15
CA GLN A 140 6.43 -27.65 3.96
C GLN A 140 7.45 -28.54 3.25
N GLU A 141 8.19 -28.01 2.28
CA GLU A 141 9.26 -28.75 1.60
C GLU A 141 10.45 -29.04 2.52
N GLU A 142 10.85 -28.08 3.35
CA GLU A 142 11.91 -28.25 4.35
C GLU A 142 11.54 -29.33 5.37
N ALA A 143 10.33 -29.27 5.93
CA ALA A 143 9.85 -30.25 6.91
C ALA A 143 9.77 -31.69 6.33
N LYS A 144 9.44 -31.84 5.05
CA LYS A 144 9.44 -33.15 4.37
C LYS A 144 10.85 -33.72 4.22
N LYS A 145 11.82 -32.89 3.81
CA LYS A 145 13.22 -33.30 3.64
C LYS A 145 13.88 -33.69 4.97
N GLU A 146 13.57 -33.00 6.05
CA GLU A 146 14.08 -33.35 7.40
C GLU A 146 13.47 -34.66 7.92
N GLY A 147 12.19 -34.93 7.61
CA GLY A 147 11.54 -36.21 7.93
C GLY A 147 12.16 -37.39 7.19
N GLU A 148 12.44 -37.24 5.89
CA GLU A 148 13.06 -38.29 5.06
C GLU A 148 14.54 -38.57 5.38
N GLN A 149 15.25 -37.63 6.02
CA GLN A 149 16.64 -37.84 6.48
C GLN A 149 16.73 -38.45 7.88
N SER A 150 15.60 -38.58 8.58
CA SER A 150 15.51 -39.10 9.94
C SER A 150 15.00 -40.56 10.00
N GLU A 151 14.66 -41.15 8.85
CA GLU A 151 14.26 -42.56 8.65
C GLU A 151 15.40 -43.38 8.03
#